data_AF-A0A7S2X7Q6-F1
#
_entry.id   AF-A0A7S2X7Q6-F1
#
_cell.length_a   1.000
_cell.length_b   1.000
_cell.length_c   1.000
_cell.angle_alpha   90.00
_cell.angle_beta   90.00
_cell.angle_gamma   90.00
#
_symmetry.space_group_name_H-M   'P 1'
#
loop_
_entity.id
_entity.type
_entity.pdbx_description
1 polymer ?
#
loop_
_entity_poly.entity_id
_entity_poly.type
_entity_poly.pdbx_seq_one_letter_code
_entity_poly.pdbx_strand_id
1 'polypeptide(L)'
;KDLAMVSNLLKLAEDRGIPNVCFFSSWVVSFPSRLVREPYLRMKGQCEQIIKEFCVKKNKHFFIVRPSVVIGENLSWTRTLNRLWYIRHLIPRNMFRCWISIDQVTNAVETHFKAVDDGRAESKIMQLLGERETLYQATYTRTLTSDHSKPLPDTVSMVLLWLLAPLTFAFRMLAYVILFIVSLFSTYLNSFYIKHFKPTSLEEFLSFFNSYNNCLVSGSENMLLWHYTPPWIIQQKKILVTTRGMNKIHKLTRETVVCDAGVTIAELLKALQKENLTISTYPNYHDISLGACVAGPVHGHSHQYATVAALITSIKLFDIGQQKIKTIQKGTKEFRDLIFNTYNSVLVLEVSLQPCPLEEFVKTRKPLDFLTTSPETLIKHAKFGDSCEIRMYVPMLDAFLGQYRGYLRCLPMIKGLMLTATTWVKKSDKRSNGNLEDEKGASMPPRPKGKVEKIKGDINWKRYVERSTKFLWSLGSKAIMNTEWFFTEEEMITFWKFYQKNWMNLGFYKILIRHCKADDFPHSPCYQRNVYAIDIIALRYQRKYLADLMPSFSKTMHAGKFLCTDPDAVDKQDV
;
A
#
# COMPACT_ATOMS: atom_id res chain seq x y z
N LYS A 1 0.51 -30.53 24.27
CA LYS A 1 1.64 -31.43 23.89
C LYS A 1 2.89 -30.60 23.55
N ASP A 2 2.80 -29.63 22.64
CA ASP A 2 3.95 -28.79 22.24
C ASP A 2 4.62 -28.04 23.40
N LEU A 3 3.85 -27.39 24.28
CA LEU A 3 4.42 -26.69 25.45
C LEU A 3 5.23 -27.64 26.35
N ALA A 4 4.67 -28.82 26.65
CA ALA A 4 5.36 -29.83 27.45
C ALA A 4 6.62 -30.38 26.74
N MET A 5 6.55 -30.56 25.42
CA MET A 5 7.71 -30.96 24.62
C MET A 5 8.83 -29.90 24.70
N VAL A 6 8.50 -28.61 24.57
CA VAL A 6 9.46 -27.52 24.70
C VAL A 6 10.10 -27.52 26.09
N SER A 7 9.30 -27.63 27.16
CA SER A 7 9.84 -27.72 28.53
C SER A 7 10.78 -28.92 28.71
N ASN A 8 10.44 -30.09 28.17
CA ASN A 8 11.28 -31.29 28.25
C ASN A 8 12.59 -31.14 27.46
N LEU A 9 12.53 -30.53 26.26
CA LEU A 9 13.72 -30.27 25.45
C LEU A 9 14.67 -29.27 26.10
N LEU A 10 14.13 -28.22 26.72
CA LEU A 10 14.94 -27.23 27.43
C LEU A 10 15.57 -27.82 28.68
N LYS A 11 14.84 -28.67 29.43
CA LYS A 11 15.41 -29.44 30.53
C LYS A 11 16.54 -30.36 30.05
N LEU A 12 16.34 -31.09 28.95
CA LEU A 12 17.39 -31.93 28.38
C LEU A 12 18.61 -31.11 27.95
N ALA A 13 18.41 -29.94 27.33
CA ALA A 13 19.49 -29.03 26.95
C ALA A 13 20.26 -28.50 28.17
N GLU A 14 19.57 -28.28 29.29
CA GLU A 14 20.17 -27.94 30.58
C GLU A 14 21.02 -29.10 31.12
N ASP A 15 20.40 -30.28 31.28
CA ASP A 15 21.02 -31.48 31.84
C ASP A 15 22.26 -31.92 31.04
N ARG A 16 22.29 -31.64 29.73
CA ARG A 16 23.39 -31.97 28.82
C ARG A 16 24.37 -30.82 28.57
N GLY A 17 24.18 -29.66 29.20
CA GLY A 17 25.08 -28.52 29.02
C GLY A 17 25.10 -27.94 27.60
N ILE A 18 24.04 -28.08 26.81
CA ILE A 18 24.00 -27.62 25.42
C ILE A 18 24.00 -26.08 25.39
N PRO A 19 24.98 -25.41 24.76
CA PRO A 19 25.12 -23.95 24.82
C PRO A 19 24.12 -23.21 23.93
N ASN A 20 23.68 -23.87 22.86
CA ASN A 20 22.95 -23.27 21.75
C ASN A 20 21.64 -24.03 21.47
N VAL A 21 20.51 -23.34 21.38
CA VAL A 21 19.20 -23.95 21.13
C VAL A 21 18.65 -23.49 19.78
N CYS A 22 18.49 -24.40 18.84
CA CYS A 22 17.78 -24.15 17.58
C CYS A 22 16.35 -24.70 17.66
N PHE A 23 15.35 -23.86 17.41
CA PHE A 23 13.95 -24.26 17.44
C PHE A 23 13.26 -23.99 16.12
N PHE A 24 12.75 -25.04 15.49
CA PHE A 24 11.93 -24.94 14.28
C PHE A 24 10.46 -24.79 14.64
N SER A 25 9.96 -23.57 14.51
CA SER A 25 8.58 -23.24 14.79
C SER A 25 7.77 -23.34 13.51
N SER A 26 6.86 -24.31 13.43
CA SER A 26 5.94 -24.48 12.29
C SER A 26 4.87 -23.38 12.29
N TRP A 27 5.28 -22.19 11.85
CA TRP A 27 4.38 -21.07 11.66
C TRP A 27 3.65 -21.23 10.33
N VAL A 28 2.37 -21.59 10.41
CA VAL A 28 1.39 -21.17 9.41
C VAL A 28 1.23 -19.67 9.63
N VAL A 29 2.10 -18.91 8.99
CA VAL A 29 2.40 -17.48 9.19
C VAL A 29 1.15 -16.63 9.51
N SER A 30 1.30 -15.59 10.33
CA SER A 30 0.25 -14.63 10.72
C SER A 30 -0.69 -14.28 9.55
N PHE A 31 -1.89 -14.86 9.56
CA PHE A 31 -2.90 -14.65 8.54
C PHE A 31 -4.10 -13.92 9.14
N PRO A 32 -4.40 -12.70 8.66
CA PRO A 32 -5.21 -11.71 9.38
C PRO A 32 -6.71 -12.03 9.47
N SER A 33 -7.19 -13.20 9.03
CA SER A 33 -8.63 -13.50 9.05
C SER A 33 -8.95 -14.93 9.49
N ARG A 34 -9.65 -15.01 10.65
CA ARG A 34 -10.64 -16.01 11.13
C ARG A 34 -10.36 -16.76 12.44
N LEU A 35 -11.49 -17.04 13.11
CA LEU A 35 -11.77 -17.54 14.46
C LEU A 35 -11.01 -18.80 14.92
N VAL A 36 -10.49 -19.63 14.02
CA VAL A 36 -9.90 -20.94 14.36
C VAL A 36 -8.43 -20.82 14.81
N ARG A 37 -7.81 -19.64 14.68
CA ARG A 37 -6.35 -19.46 14.77
C ARG A 37 -5.80 -18.97 16.11
N GLU A 38 -6.62 -18.37 16.95
CA GLU A 38 -6.08 -17.68 18.12
C GLU A 38 -5.41 -18.64 19.12
N PRO A 39 -5.91 -19.88 19.38
CA PRO A 39 -5.26 -20.77 20.34
C PRO A 39 -3.92 -21.38 19.85
N TYR A 40 -3.84 -21.88 18.62
CA TYR A 40 -2.60 -22.51 18.11
C TYR A 40 -1.47 -21.50 17.94
N LEU A 41 -1.76 -20.33 17.36
CA LEU A 41 -0.75 -19.27 17.23
C LEU A 41 -0.32 -18.73 18.60
N ARG A 42 -1.26 -18.55 19.55
CA ARG A 42 -0.92 -18.20 20.93
C ARG A 42 -0.02 -19.27 21.56
N MET A 43 -0.34 -20.55 21.40
CA MET A 43 0.48 -21.65 21.91
C MET A 43 1.90 -21.66 21.31
N LYS A 44 2.06 -21.43 19.99
CA LYS A 44 3.39 -21.33 19.36
C LYS A 44 4.16 -20.10 19.83
N GLY A 45 3.48 -18.96 19.98
CA GLY A 45 4.07 -17.77 20.60
C GLY A 45 4.52 -18.02 22.04
N GLN A 46 3.74 -18.76 22.82
CA GLN A 46 4.11 -19.18 24.18
C GLN A 46 5.33 -20.12 24.18
N CYS A 47 5.41 -21.07 23.24
CA CYS A 47 6.58 -21.94 23.10
C CYS A 47 7.85 -21.11 22.86
N GLU A 48 7.79 -20.16 21.93
CA GLU A 48 8.91 -19.28 21.61
C GLU A 48 9.28 -18.39 22.80
N GLN A 49 8.29 -17.86 23.53
CA GLN A 49 8.52 -17.06 24.72
C GLN A 49 9.22 -17.87 25.83
N ILE A 50 8.80 -19.11 26.07
CA ILE A 50 9.44 -20.01 27.04
C ILE A 50 10.91 -20.27 26.66
N ILE A 51 11.19 -20.51 25.38
CA ILE A 51 12.56 -20.72 24.88
C ILE A 51 13.41 -19.46 25.11
N LYS A 52 12.86 -18.29 24.78
CA LYS A 52 13.55 -17.01 24.97
C LYS A 52 13.88 -16.75 26.43
N GLU A 53 12.88 -16.86 27.30
CA GLU A 53 13.04 -16.65 28.74
C GLU A 53 14.04 -17.63 29.35
N PHE A 54 13.97 -18.91 28.99
CA PHE A 54 14.92 -19.92 29.44
C PHE A 54 16.35 -19.59 28.98
N CYS A 55 16.55 -19.30 27.69
CA CYS A 55 17.88 -19.05 27.14
C CYS A 55 18.50 -17.77 27.73
N VAL A 56 17.72 -16.70 27.86
CA VAL A 56 18.16 -15.47 28.54
C VAL A 56 18.54 -15.75 30.00
N LYS A 57 17.70 -16.47 30.76
CA LYS A 57 17.97 -16.82 32.16
C LYS A 57 19.23 -17.68 32.33
N LYS A 58 19.52 -18.54 31.37
CA LYS A 58 20.65 -19.47 31.41
C LYS A 58 21.89 -18.97 30.65
N ASN A 59 21.87 -17.73 30.16
CA ASN A 59 22.91 -17.17 29.30
C ASN A 59 23.28 -18.10 28.12
N LYS A 60 22.25 -18.63 27.45
CA LYS A 60 22.37 -19.50 26.27
C LYS A 60 21.92 -18.74 25.01
N HIS A 61 22.49 -19.10 23.87
CA HIS A 61 22.03 -18.57 22.59
C HIS A 61 20.83 -19.35 22.07
N PHE A 62 19.89 -18.65 21.43
CA PHE A 62 18.77 -19.28 20.75
C PHE A 62 18.63 -18.80 19.30
N PHE A 63 18.21 -19.71 18.44
CA PHE A 63 17.79 -19.41 17.08
C PHE A 63 16.42 -20.01 16.81
N ILE A 64 15.42 -19.16 16.65
CA ILE A 64 14.06 -19.60 16.31
C ILE A 64 13.88 -19.44 14.81
N VAL A 65 13.76 -20.56 14.11
CA VAL A 65 13.53 -20.62 12.68
C VAL A 65 12.05 -20.86 12.42
N ARG A 66 11.41 -19.96 11.69
CA ARG A 66 10.03 -20.08 11.24
C ARG A 66 10.01 -20.32 9.73
N PRO A 67 10.20 -21.57 9.26
CA PRO A 67 10.13 -21.84 7.83
C PRO A 67 8.69 -21.77 7.33
N SER A 68 8.50 -21.41 6.06
CA SER A 68 7.25 -21.62 5.34
C SER A 68 7.13 -23.09 4.91
N VAL A 69 6.71 -23.37 3.68
CA VAL A 69 6.73 -24.74 3.18
C VAL A 69 8.14 -25.12 2.75
N VAL A 70 8.75 -26.00 3.54
CA VAL A 70 10.04 -26.59 3.20
C VAL A 70 9.87 -27.64 2.12
N ILE A 71 10.67 -27.52 1.06
CA ILE A 71 10.76 -28.44 -0.07
C ILE A 71 12.19 -28.97 -0.19
N GLY A 72 12.35 -30.12 -0.81
CA GLY A 72 13.61 -30.85 -0.84
C GLY A 72 13.39 -32.31 -1.13
N GLU A 73 14.47 -33.06 -1.33
CA GLU A 73 14.39 -34.49 -1.59
C GLU A 73 13.65 -35.21 -0.45
N ASN A 74 12.78 -36.17 -0.80
CA ASN A 74 12.01 -36.99 0.15
C ASN A 74 11.01 -36.27 1.08
N LEU A 75 10.92 -34.93 1.02
CA LEU A 75 9.94 -34.17 1.80
C LEU A 75 8.51 -34.36 1.29
N SER A 76 7.54 -34.38 2.22
CA SER A 76 6.13 -34.66 1.93
C SER A 76 5.53 -33.68 0.92
N TRP A 77 5.91 -32.40 1.00
CA TRP A 77 5.45 -31.38 0.08
C TRP A 77 6.02 -31.51 -1.32
N THR A 78 7.29 -31.87 -1.46
CA THR A 78 7.89 -32.16 -2.77
C THR A 78 7.15 -33.32 -3.44
N ARG A 79 6.90 -34.40 -2.70
CA ARG A 79 6.10 -35.53 -3.20
C ARG A 79 4.68 -35.12 -3.57
N THR A 80 4.07 -34.24 -2.80
CA THR A 80 2.73 -33.70 -3.08
C THR A 80 2.73 -32.86 -4.36
N LEU A 81 3.70 -31.97 -4.55
CA LEU A 81 3.83 -31.17 -5.77
C LEU A 81 4.04 -32.04 -7.00
N ASN A 82 4.89 -33.08 -6.90
CA ASN A 82 5.10 -34.02 -8.00
C ASN A 82 3.82 -34.79 -8.36
N ARG A 83 2.97 -35.12 -7.38
CA ARG A 83 1.64 -35.71 -7.65
C ARG A 83 0.67 -34.72 -8.28
N LEU A 84 0.72 -33.45 -7.87
CA LEU A 84 -0.13 -32.40 -8.41
C LEU A 84 0.25 -31.97 -9.85
N TRP A 85 1.45 -32.31 -10.31
CA TRP A 85 1.96 -32.02 -11.65
C TRP A 85 0.97 -32.41 -12.77
N TYR A 86 0.35 -33.59 -12.65
CA TYR A 86 -0.59 -34.13 -13.64
C TYR A 86 -1.88 -33.32 -13.76
N ILE A 87 -2.28 -32.62 -12.70
CA ILE A 87 -3.49 -31.79 -12.67
C ILE A 87 -3.18 -30.31 -12.61
N ARG A 88 -1.92 -29.90 -12.86
CA ARG A 88 -1.47 -28.51 -12.66
C ARG A 88 -2.34 -27.49 -13.41
N HIS A 89 -2.82 -27.82 -14.61
CA HIS A 89 -3.64 -26.92 -15.41
C HIS A 89 -5.03 -26.65 -14.80
N LEU A 90 -5.49 -27.54 -13.90
CA LEU A 90 -6.72 -27.37 -13.13
C LEU A 90 -6.50 -26.55 -11.85
N ILE A 91 -5.24 -26.36 -11.42
CA ILE A 91 -4.92 -25.59 -10.23
C ILE A 91 -5.18 -24.10 -10.49
N PRO A 92 -5.94 -23.42 -9.62
CA PRO A 92 -6.15 -22.00 -9.75
C PRO A 92 -4.82 -21.22 -9.69
N ARG A 93 -4.57 -20.39 -10.71
CA ARG A 93 -3.36 -19.55 -10.81
C ARG A 93 -3.22 -18.53 -9.68
N ASN A 94 -4.26 -18.28 -8.89
CA ASN A 94 -4.22 -17.36 -7.76
C ASN A 94 -3.93 -18.04 -6.41
N MET A 95 -3.59 -19.33 -6.42
CA MET A 95 -3.07 -20.03 -5.24
C MET A 95 -1.56 -19.83 -5.14
N PHE A 96 -1.12 -18.93 -4.26
CA PHE A 96 0.27 -18.59 -4.02
C PHE A 96 0.73 -19.10 -2.66
N ARG A 97 1.96 -19.61 -2.59
CA ARG A 97 2.60 -19.94 -1.31
C ARG A 97 4.07 -19.57 -1.34
N CYS A 98 4.66 -19.42 -0.17
CA CYS A 98 6.09 -19.24 -0.03
C CYS A 98 6.75 -20.60 0.13
N TRP A 99 7.77 -20.87 -0.67
CA TRP A 99 8.46 -22.14 -0.73
C TRP A 99 9.94 -21.90 -0.47
N ILE A 100 10.51 -22.67 0.45
CA ILE A 100 11.93 -22.59 0.79
C ILE A 100 12.58 -23.97 0.68
N SER A 101 13.73 -24.04 0.04
CA SER A 101 14.47 -25.31 -0.04
C SER A 101 15.03 -25.71 1.33
N ILE A 102 15.16 -27.01 1.56
CA ILE A 102 15.81 -27.55 2.75
C ILE A 102 17.25 -27.04 2.84
N ASP A 103 17.95 -26.92 1.72
CA ASP A 103 19.33 -26.40 1.67
C ASP A 103 19.39 -24.95 2.13
N GLN A 104 18.44 -24.10 1.73
CA GLN A 104 18.33 -22.73 2.23
C GLN A 104 18.07 -22.69 3.75
N VAL A 105 17.23 -23.58 4.26
CA VAL A 105 16.96 -23.67 5.70
C VAL A 105 18.21 -24.10 6.46
N THR A 106 18.89 -25.15 6.01
CA THR A 106 20.14 -25.64 6.61
C THR A 106 21.24 -24.58 6.56
N ASN A 107 21.44 -23.95 5.41
CA ASN A 107 22.43 -22.88 5.25
C ASN A 107 22.14 -21.68 6.18
N ALA A 108 20.87 -21.33 6.40
CA ALA A 108 20.49 -20.27 7.34
C ALA A 108 20.89 -20.61 8.78
N VAL A 109 20.72 -21.87 9.18
CA VAL A 109 21.08 -22.38 10.52
C VAL A 109 22.59 -22.43 10.69
N GLU A 110 23.31 -23.02 9.74
CA GLU A 110 24.77 -23.11 9.76
C GLU A 110 25.43 -21.74 9.77
N THR A 111 24.98 -20.83 8.89
CA THR A 111 25.49 -19.45 8.82
C THR A 111 25.27 -18.73 10.15
N HIS A 112 24.11 -18.93 10.79
CA HIS A 112 23.82 -18.28 12.06
C HIS A 112 24.69 -18.80 13.19
N PHE A 113 24.79 -20.13 13.37
CA PHE A 113 25.61 -20.69 14.45
C PHE A 113 27.10 -20.44 14.25
N LYS A 114 27.60 -20.49 13.01
CA LYS A 114 28.97 -20.05 12.72
C LYS A 114 29.21 -18.60 13.14
N ALA A 115 28.25 -17.71 12.89
CA ALA A 115 28.35 -16.32 13.33
C ALA A 115 28.23 -16.17 14.87
N VAL A 116 27.51 -17.06 15.57
CA VAL A 116 27.48 -17.10 17.04
C VAL A 116 28.84 -17.54 17.58
N ASP A 117 29.42 -18.60 17.02
CA ASP A 117 30.73 -19.12 17.42
C ASP A 117 31.84 -18.07 17.20
N ASP A 118 31.72 -17.26 16.14
CA ASP A 118 32.61 -16.13 15.86
C ASP A 118 32.34 -14.88 16.75
N GLY A 119 31.33 -14.91 17.63
CA GLY A 119 30.92 -13.75 18.45
C GLY A 119 30.27 -12.61 17.64
N ARG A 120 29.80 -12.88 16.43
CA ARG A 120 29.24 -11.90 15.48
C ARG A 120 27.71 -11.90 15.41
N ALA A 121 27.02 -12.83 16.07
CA ALA A 121 25.56 -12.93 16.04
C ALA A 121 24.95 -13.07 17.44
N GLU A 122 23.84 -12.38 17.63
CA GLU A 122 22.98 -12.50 18.81
C GLU A 122 21.83 -13.47 18.57
N SER A 123 21.21 -13.92 19.66
CA SER A 123 19.99 -14.73 19.60
C SER A 123 18.89 -14.01 18.83
N LYS A 124 18.23 -14.72 17.90
CA LYS A 124 17.23 -14.08 17.03
C LYS A 124 16.13 -15.02 16.56
N ILE A 125 15.07 -14.40 16.06
CA ILE A 125 13.97 -15.06 15.35
C ILE A 125 14.08 -14.74 13.86
N MET A 126 13.98 -15.75 13.00
CA MET A 126 14.04 -15.59 11.56
C MET A 126 12.88 -16.30 10.87
N GLN A 127 12.14 -15.56 10.05
CA GLN A 127 11.15 -16.13 9.16
C GLN A 127 11.82 -16.52 7.85
N LEU A 128 11.74 -17.80 7.48
CA LEU A 128 12.37 -18.37 6.29
C LEU A 128 11.27 -18.72 5.28
N LEU A 129 10.96 -17.80 4.38
CA LEU A 129 9.84 -17.92 3.45
C LEU A 129 10.26 -18.41 2.06
N GLY A 130 11.46 -18.06 1.60
CA GLY A 130 11.93 -18.38 0.26
C GLY A 130 11.15 -17.61 -0.81
N GLU A 131 10.88 -18.27 -1.94
CA GLU A 131 10.20 -17.64 -3.08
C GLU A 131 8.68 -17.77 -2.97
N ARG A 132 7.97 -16.68 -3.27
CA ARG A 132 6.51 -16.72 -3.42
C ARG A 132 6.16 -17.14 -4.84
N GLU A 133 5.62 -18.34 -4.97
CA GLU A 133 5.23 -18.90 -6.27
C GLU A 133 3.78 -19.38 -6.25
N THR A 134 3.14 -19.34 -7.42
CA THR A 134 1.88 -20.06 -7.58
C THR A 134 2.11 -21.55 -7.38
N LEU A 135 1.13 -22.26 -6.86
CA LEU A 135 1.18 -23.72 -6.76
C LEU A 135 1.45 -24.35 -8.13
N TYR A 136 0.90 -23.77 -9.19
CA TYR A 136 1.21 -24.11 -10.58
C TYR A 136 2.72 -23.98 -10.91
N GLN A 137 3.32 -22.81 -10.67
CA GLN A 137 4.75 -22.58 -10.93
C GLN A 137 5.64 -23.50 -10.10
N ALA A 138 5.31 -23.66 -8.81
CA ALA A 138 6.01 -24.56 -7.90
C ALA A 138 5.99 -26.01 -8.38
N THR A 139 4.86 -26.50 -8.91
CA THR A 139 4.80 -27.83 -9.55
C THR A 139 5.66 -27.89 -10.81
N TYR A 140 5.66 -26.81 -11.61
CA TYR A 140 6.35 -26.78 -12.89
C TYR A 140 7.87 -26.75 -12.79
N THR A 141 8.41 -25.80 -12.03
CA THR A 141 9.86 -25.63 -11.89
C THR A 141 10.52 -26.88 -11.33
N ARG A 142 9.82 -27.63 -10.47
CA ARG A 142 10.42 -28.71 -9.66
C ARG A 142 10.34 -30.08 -10.29
N THR A 143 9.29 -30.35 -11.07
CA THR A 143 9.21 -31.61 -11.82
C THR A 143 10.23 -31.62 -12.97
N LEU A 144 10.51 -30.46 -13.57
CA LEU A 144 11.57 -30.33 -14.60
C LEU A 144 12.98 -30.62 -14.06
N THR A 145 13.23 -30.35 -12.77
CA THR A 145 14.54 -30.56 -12.17
C THR A 145 14.74 -31.95 -11.58
N SER A 146 13.67 -32.68 -11.26
CA SER A 146 13.75 -33.91 -10.48
C SER A 146 13.85 -35.21 -11.30
N ASP A 147 13.60 -35.18 -12.62
CA ASP A 147 13.64 -36.43 -13.41
C ASP A 147 13.80 -36.20 -14.92
N HIS A 148 14.71 -36.94 -15.56
CA HIS A 148 15.00 -36.92 -17.01
C HIS A 148 13.93 -37.64 -17.86
N SER A 149 12.78 -37.98 -17.29
CA SER A 149 11.67 -38.55 -18.06
C SER A 149 11.10 -37.47 -18.97
N LYS A 150 11.40 -37.60 -20.28
CA LYS A 150 10.95 -36.70 -21.34
C LYS A 150 9.46 -36.38 -21.11
N PRO A 151 9.08 -35.10 -20.95
CA PRO A 151 7.67 -34.75 -20.87
C PRO A 151 6.96 -35.37 -22.07
N LEU A 152 5.75 -35.92 -21.87
CA LEU A 152 4.88 -36.25 -23.00
C LEU A 152 4.92 -35.06 -23.98
N PRO A 153 5.15 -35.28 -25.28
CA PRO A 153 5.33 -34.18 -26.22
C PRO A 153 4.16 -33.20 -26.09
N ASP A 154 4.48 -31.96 -25.69
CA ASP A 154 3.51 -30.91 -25.33
C ASP A 154 2.44 -30.69 -26.41
N THR A 155 2.76 -31.02 -27.66
CA THR A 155 1.88 -30.95 -28.83
C THR A 155 0.61 -31.79 -28.71
N VAL A 156 0.70 -33.06 -28.26
CA VAL A 156 -0.49 -33.93 -28.15
C VAL A 156 -1.40 -33.48 -27.01
N SER A 157 -0.80 -33.06 -25.89
CA SER A 157 -1.54 -32.51 -24.75
C SER A 157 -2.19 -31.18 -25.09
N MET A 158 -1.53 -30.30 -25.85
CA MET A 158 -2.10 -29.01 -26.25
C MET A 158 -3.35 -29.15 -27.13
N VAL A 159 -3.33 -30.03 -28.14
CA VAL A 159 -4.48 -30.22 -29.03
C VAL A 159 -5.70 -30.75 -28.27
N LEU A 160 -5.49 -31.74 -27.39
CA LEU A 160 -6.53 -32.25 -26.48
C LEU A 160 -7.03 -31.18 -25.50
N LEU A 161 -6.13 -30.35 -24.96
CA LEU A 161 -6.48 -29.22 -24.09
C LEU A 161 -7.33 -28.16 -24.81
N TRP A 162 -7.06 -27.90 -26.10
CA TRP A 162 -7.84 -26.98 -26.91
C TRP A 162 -9.24 -27.52 -27.20
N LEU A 163 -9.36 -28.80 -27.60
CA LEU A 163 -10.65 -29.45 -27.83
C LEU A 163 -11.50 -29.53 -26.54
N LEU A 164 -10.83 -29.69 -25.39
CA LEU A 164 -11.47 -29.73 -24.07
C LEU A 164 -11.45 -28.37 -23.36
N ALA A 165 -11.13 -27.26 -24.04
CA ALA A 165 -10.94 -25.96 -23.38
C ALA A 165 -12.17 -25.48 -22.58
N PRO A 166 -13.42 -25.61 -23.08
CA PRO A 166 -14.60 -25.22 -22.31
C PRO A 166 -14.79 -26.10 -21.06
N LEU A 167 -14.55 -27.41 -21.20
CA LEU A 167 -14.71 -28.38 -20.13
C LEU A 167 -13.63 -28.19 -19.05
N THR A 168 -12.37 -28.00 -19.45
CA THR A 168 -11.26 -27.71 -18.55
C THR A 168 -11.43 -26.37 -17.86
N PHE A 169 -11.99 -25.35 -18.54
CA PHE A 169 -12.37 -24.10 -17.91
C PHE A 169 -13.45 -24.31 -16.84
N ALA A 170 -14.53 -25.04 -17.16
CA ALA A 170 -15.59 -25.35 -16.21
C ALA A 170 -15.06 -26.13 -14.99
N PHE A 171 -14.23 -27.16 -15.20
CA PHE A 171 -13.58 -27.90 -14.12
C PHE A 171 -12.64 -27.04 -13.29
N ARG A 172 -11.88 -26.15 -13.93
CA ARG A 172 -10.99 -25.21 -13.22
C ARG A 172 -11.79 -24.22 -12.38
N MET A 173 -12.94 -23.74 -12.87
CA MET A 173 -13.84 -22.89 -12.10
C MET A 173 -14.46 -23.64 -10.94
N LEU A 174 -14.88 -24.89 -11.14
CA LEU A 174 -15.40 -25.74 -10.07
C LEU A 174 -14.32 -26.03 -9.02
N ALA A 175 -13.12 -26.44 -9.44
CA ALA A 175 -11.99 -26.67 -8.56
C ALA A 175 -11.60 -25.40 -7.80
N TYR A 176 -11.63 -24.25 -8.46
CA TYR A 176 -11.43 -22.96 -7.81
C TYR A 176 -12.48 -22.69 -6.73
N VAL A 177 -13.78 -22.87 -7.04
CA VAL A 177 -14.87 -22.68 -6.08
C VAL A 177 -14.72 -23.65 -4.90
N ILE A 178 -14.45 -24.93 -5.16
CA ILE A 178 -14.23 -25.94 -4.12
C ILE A 178 -13.02 -25.56 -3.26
N LEU A 179 -11.85 -25.31 -3.84
CA LEU A 179 -10.64 -24.96 -3.10
C LEU A 179 -10.80 -23.63 -2.35
N PHE A 180 -11.53 -22.67 -2.93
CA PHE A 180 -11.89 -21.43 -2.25
C PHE A 180 -12.77 -21.73 -1.03
N ILE A 181 -13.86 -22.48 -1.19
CA ILE A 181 -14.75 -22.89 -0.08
C ILE A 181 -13.96 -23.65 0.98
N VAL A 182 -13.17 -24.66 0.62
CA VAL A 182 -12.35 -25.41 1.59
C VAL A 182 -11.34 -24.48 2.25
N SER A 183 -10.75 -23.52 1.54
CA SER A 183 -9.86 -22.52 2.15
C SER A 183 -10.55 -21.62 3.16
N LEU A 184 -11.88 -21.44 3.06
CA LEU A 184 -12.66 -20.72 4.07
C LEU A 184 -12.69 -21.45 5.42
N PHE A 185 -12.49 -22.77 5.41
CA PHE A 185 -12.54 -23.65 6.59
C PHE A 185 -11.18 -24.25 6.98
N SER A 186 -10.24 -24.37 6.04
CA SER A 186 -8.91 -24.94 6.22
C SER A 186 -7.87 -23.83 6.32
N THR A 187 -7.27 -23.67 7.49
CA THR A 187 -6.19 -22.71 7.74
C THR A 187 -4.98 -22.94 6.82
N TYR A 188 -4.74 -24.20 6.49
CA TYR A 188 -3.68 -24.63 5.60
C TYR A 188 -3.97 -24.23 4.15
N LEU A 189 -5.18 -24.46 3.64
CA LEU A 189 -5.51 -24.03 2.27
C LEU A 189 -5.68 -22.51 2.16
N ASN A 190 -6.14 -21.84 3.21
CA ASN A 190 -6.17 -20.38 3.27
C ASN A 190 -4.76 -19.77 3.13
N SER A 191 -3.73 -20.49 3.57
CA SER A 191 -2.34 -20.06 3.37
C SER A 191 -1.89 -20.06 1.89
N PHE A 192 -2.72 -20.57 0.97
CA PHE A 192 -2.50 -20.39 -0.47
C PHE A 192 -3.12 -19.10 -1.03
N TYR A 193 -3.90 -18.37 -0.23
CA TYR A 193 -4.60 -17.15 -0.67
C TYR A 193 -4.07 -15.88 0.01
N ILE A 194 -2.98 -16.02 0.76
CA ILE A 194 -2.39 -14.93 1.52
C ILE A 194 -1.94 -13.85 0.55
N LYS A 195 -2.47 -12.65 0.76
CA LYS A 195 -2.04 -11.48 0.00
C LYS A 195 -0.83 -10.82 0.66
N HIS A 196 -0.80 -10.77 1.99
CA HIS A 196 0.24 -10.16 2.80
C HIS A 196 0.32 -10.76 4.22
N PHE A 197 1.46 -10.58 4.89
CA PHE A 197 1.69 -10.89 6.31
C PHE A 197 1.50 -9.63 7.16
N LYS A 198 0.91 -9.76 8.35
CA LYS A 198 0.62 -8.63 9.25
C LYS A 198 1.26 -8.87 10.63
N PRO A 199 2.56 -8.60 10.78
CA PRO A 199 3.22 -8.73 12.07
C PRO A 199 2.65 -7.75 13.10
N THR A 200 2.66 -8.19 14.35
CA THR A 200 2.07 -7.47 15.50
C THR A 200 3.11 -6.91 16.46
N SER A 201 4.38 -7.24 16.27
CA SER A 201 5.50 -6.70 17.03
C SER A 201 6.66 -6.34 16.10
N LEU A 202 7.58 -5.50 16.59
CA LEU A 202 8.80 -5.14 15.87
C LEU A 202 9.69 -6.36 15.60
N GLU A 203 9.87 -7.24 16.60
CA GLU A 203 10.63 -8.49 16.45
C GLU A 203 10.03 -9.38 15.35
N GLU A 204 8.71 -9.54 15.34
CA GLU A 204 8.02 -10.30 14.30
C GLU A 204 8.21 -9.64 12.93
N PHE A 205 8.08 -8.31 12.82
CA PHE A 205 8.27 -7.57 11.58
C PHE A 205 9.70 -7.73 11.04
N LEU A 206 10.72 -7.52 11.87
CA LEU A 206 12.13 -7.64 11.46
C LEU A 206 12.49 -9.08 11.08
N SER A 207 11.84 -10.10 11.67
CA SER A 207 12.10 -11.50 11.32
C SER A 207 11.86 -11.83 9.84
N PHE A 208 11.06 -11.02 9.12
CA PHE A 208 10.80 -11.18 7.68
C PHE A 208 11.92 -10.66 6.79
N PHE A 209 12.80 -9.77 7.26
CA PHE A 209 13.77 -9.08 6.40
C PHE A 209 15.16 -9.67 6.55
N ASN A 210 15.41 -10.72 5.78
CA ASN A 210 16.66 -11.46 5.73
C ASN A 210 16.96 -11.90 4.28
N SER A 211 18.17 -12.41 4.04
CA SER A 211 18.64 -12.79 2.70
C SER A 211 17.85 -13.92 2.02
N TYR A 212 17.01 -14.64 2.76
CA TYR A 212 16.19 -15.74 2.24
C TYR A 212 14.77 -15.30 1.84
N ASN A 213 14.43 -14.03 2.04
CA ASN A 213 13.11 -13.51 1.74
C ASN A 213 13.19 -12.31 0.80
N ASN A 214 12.40 -12.35 -0.28
CA ASN A 214 12.22 -11.21 -1.17
C ASN A 214 10.97 -10.41 -0.74
N CYS A 215 11.13 -9.56 0.27
CA CYS A 215 10.02 -8.82 0.89
C CYS A 215 9.76 -7.45 0.27
N LEU A 216 8.49 -7.04 0.27
CA LEU A 216 8.01 -5.68 0.08
C LEU A 216 7.24 -5.25 1.32
N VAL A 217 7.32 -3.96 1.64
CA VAL A 217 6.55 -3.37 2.74
C VAL A 217 5.32 -2.68 2.20
N SER A 218 4.19 -2.88 2.88
CA SER A 218 2.94 -2.15 2.61
C SER A 218 2.51 -1.38 3.84
N GLY A 219 2.41 -0.06 3.71
CA GLY A 219 1.89 0.81 4.77
C GLY A 219 0.41 0.57 5.07
N SER A 220 -0.45 0.77 4.08
CA SER A 220 -1.87 0.43 4.12
C SER A 220 -2.29 -0.29 2.84
N GLU A 221 -3.48 -0.88 2.83
CA GLU A 221 -4.02 -1.55 1.64
C GLU A 221 -4.55 -0.57 0.59
N ASN A 222 -4.54 0.75 0.86
CA ASN A 222 -5.11 1.74 -0.05
C ASN A 222 -4.47 1.71 -1.42
N MET A 223 -3.14 1.56 -1.52
CA MET A 223 -2.48 1.41 -2.82
C MET A 223 -2.94 0.14 -3.55
N LEU A 224 -3.16 -0.96 -2.82
CA LEU A 224 -3.65 -2.23 -3.38
C LEU A 224 -5.10 -2.11 -3.88
N LEU A 225 -5.93 -1.32 -3.18
CA LEU A 225 -7.38 -1.16 -3.45
C LEU A 225 -7.68 -0.09 -4.50
N TRP A 226 -6.97 1.03 -4.50
CA TRP A 226 -7.23 2.21 -5.34
C TRP A 226 -6.31 2.31 -6.55
N HIS A 227 -5.04 1.93 -6.38
CA HIS A 227 -4.02 2.09 -7.41
C HIS A 227 -3.61 0.77 -8.04
N TYR A 228 -4.31 -0.34 -7.70
CA TYR A 228 -4.10 -1.71 -8.16
C TYR A 228 -2.62 -2.07 -8.12
N THR A 229 -2.18 -2.88 -7.15
CA THR A 229 -0.83 -3.47 -7.16
C THR A 229 -0.47 -3.83 -8.58
N PRO A 230 0.48 -3.13 -9.22
CA PRO A 230 0.73 -3.36 -10.63
C PRO A 230 0.93 -4.86 -10.80
N PRO A 231 0.34 -5.50 -11.84
CA PRO A 231 0.45 -6.94 -12.03
C PRO A 231 1.90 -7.43 -11.85
N TRP A 232 2.89 -6.60 -12.19
CA TRP A 232 4.30 -6.87 -11.97
C TRP A 232 4.71 -7.06 -10.49
N ILE A 233 4.16 -6.32 -9.51
CA ILE A 233 4.43 -6.57 -8.08
C ILE A 233 3.87 -7.95 -7.65
N ILE A 234 2.70 -8.35 -8.17
CA ILE A 234 2.14 -9.69 -7.94
C ILE A 234 2.94 -10.76 -8.70
N GLN A 235 3.48 -10.43 -9.88
CA GLN A 235 4.28 -11.33 -10.71
C GLN A 235 5.73 -11.48 -10.21
N GLN A 236 6.29 -10.52 -9.47
CA GLN A 236 7.69 -10.49 -9.04
C GLN A 236 8.05 -11.48 -7.92
N LYS A 237 7.19 -12.47 -7.60
CA LYS A 237 7.42 -13.44 -6.52
C LYS A 237 7.73 -12.81 -5.14
N LYS A 238 7.29 -11.57 -4.92
CA LYS A 238 7.59 -10.81 -3.69
C LYS A 238 6.59 -11.12 -2.56
N ILE A 239 7.14 -11.22 -1.36
CA ILE A 239 6.42 -11.36 -0.11
C ILE A 239 5.95 -9.99 0.35
N LEU A 240 4.65 -9.79 0.55
CA LEU A 240 4.14 -8.52 1.05
C LEU A 240 4.00 -8.58 2.57
N VAL A 241 4.69 -7.68 3.30
CA VAL A 241 4.60 -7.54 4.76
C VAL A 241 3.99 -6.18 5.05
N THR A 242 2.87 -6.13 5.76
CA THR A 242 2.21 -4.87 6.10
C THR A 242 2.61 -4.36 7.48
N THR A 243 2.84 -3.05 7.59
CA THR A 243 3.07 -2.40 8.88
C THR A 243 1.78 -2.17 9.68
N ARG A 244 0.58 -2.42 9.12
CA ARG A 244 -0.71 -2.15 9.80
C ARG A 244 -0.92 -2.87 11.15
N GLY A 245 -0.14 -3.90 11.48
CA GLY A 245 -0.18 -4.52 12.81
C GLY A 245 0.69 -3.80 13.85
N MET A 246 1.58 -2.90 13.42
CA MET A 246 2.34 -1.97 14.25
C MET A 246 1.71 -0.57 14.10
N ASN A 247 0.66 -0.30 14.87
CA ASN A 247 -0.14 0.92 14.74
C ASN A 247 -0.36 1.63 16.09
N LYS A 248 0.65 1.59 16.97
CA LYS A 248 0.60 2.28 18.26
C LYS A 248 1.01 3.74 18.12
N ILE A 249 0.30 4.61 18.83
CA ILE A 249 0.72 5.99 19.10
C ILE A 249 1.43 5.95 20.46
N HIS A 250 2.75 6.18 20.47
CA HIS A 250 3.60 6.04 21.67
C HIS A 250 3.61 7.30 22.52
N LYS A 251 3.58 8.48 21.88
CA LYS A 251 3.60 9.79 22.54
C LYS A 251 2.73 10.77 21.76
N LEU A 252 1.96 11.58 22.47
CA LEU A 252 1.16 12.66 21.90
C LEU A 252 1.23 13.87 22.83
N THR A 253 1.88 14.94 22.38
CA THR A 253 1.91 16.25 23.04
C THR A 253 1.60 17.36 22.04
N ARG A 254 1.58 18.62 22.47
CA ARG A 254 1.36 19.77 21.56
C ARG A 254 2.54 20.02 20.62
N GLU A 255 3.72 19.55 20.98
CA GLU A 255 4.98 19.77 20.26
C GLU A 255 5.33 18.60 19.35
N THR A 256 4.95 17.37 19.73
CA THR A 256 5.34 16.17 18.99
C THR A 256 4.34 15.05 19.16
N VAL A 257 4.19 14.26 18.09
CA VAL A 257 3.54 12.96 18.13
C VAL A 257 4.50 11.90 17.61
N VAL A 258 4.59 10.77 18.31
CA VAL A 258 5.46 9.63 17.96
C VAL A 258 4.58 8.42 17.74
N CYS A 259 4.66 7.83 16.55
CA CYS A 259 3.78 6.76 16.09
C CYS A 259 4.57 5.65 15.40
N ASP A 260 4.11 4.40 15.53
CA ASP A 260 4.53 3.35 14.63
C ASP A 260 4.23 3.74 13.16
N ALA A 261 5.07 3.29 12.23
CA ALA A 261 4.93 3.54 10.80
C ALA A 261 3.64 2.99 10.19
N GLY A 262 2.99 2.04 10.86
CA GLY A 262 1.71 1.48 10.45
C GLY A 262 0.49 2.29 10.87
N VAL A 263 0.62 3.28 11.78
CA VAL A 263 -0.48 4.21 12.12
C VAL A 263 -0.94 4.91 10.85
N THR A 264 -2.26 4.97 10.63
CA THR A 264 -2.85 5.72 9.52
C THR A 264 -3.11 7.17 9.90
N ILE A 265 -3.16 8.05 8.91
CA ILE A 265 -3.55 9.45 9.09
C ILE A 265 -4.94 9.54 9.75
N ALA A 266 -5.88 8.67 9.40
CA ALA A 266 -7.20 8.61 10.03
C ALA A 266 -7.14 8.32 11.54
N GLU A 267 -6.32 7.33 11.95
CA GLU A 267 -6.10 6.99 13.35
C GLU A 267 -5.40 8.13 14.10
N LEU A 268 -4.38 8.73 13.48
CA LEU A 268 -3.65 9.88 14.01
C LEU A 268 -4.57 11.08 14.22
N LEU A 269 -5.34 11.49 13.21
CA LEU A 269 -6.28 12.61 13.29
C LEU A 269 -7.30 12.41 14.42
N LYS A 270 -7.84 11.20 14.55
CA LYS A 270 -8.77 10.85 15.62
C LYS A 270 -8.15 11.01 17.01
N ALA A 271 -6.86 10.71 17.15
CA ALA A 271 -6.15 10.91 18.41
C ALA A 271 -5.85 12.39 18.67
N LEU A 272 -5.31 13.11 17.68
CA LEU A 272 -4.99 14.54 17.75
C LEU A 272 -6.21 15.40 18.08
N GLN A 273 -7.37 15.11 17.48
CA GLN A 273 -8.60 15.87 17.69
C GLN A 273 -9.07 15.85 19.16
N LYS A 274 -8.78 14.79 19.91
CA LYS A 274 -9.12 14.72 21.35
C LYS A 274 -8.35 15.76 22.17
N GLU A 275 -7.18 16.17 21.67
CA GLU A 275 -6.28 17.13 22.29
C GLU A 275 -6.41 18.54 21.66
N ASN A 276 -7.44 18.78 20.84
CA ASN A 276 -7.60 19.99 20.03
C ASN A 276 -6.40 20.27 19.10
N LEU A 277 -5.79 19.20 18.56
CA LEU A 277 -4.69 19.25 17.61
C LEU A 277 -5.10 18.67 16.25
N THR A 278 -4.28 18.92 15.22
CA THR A 278 -4.38 18.36 13.87
C THR A 278 -3.01 18.32 13.20
N ILE A 279 -2.97 17.97 11.91
CA ILE A 279 -1.81 18.15 11.02
C ILE A 279 -2.11 19.25 10.00
N SER A 280 -1.09 20.00 9.59
CA SER A 280 -1.23 21.15 8.69
C SER A 280 -1.31 20.79 7.21
N THR A 281 -1.12 19.50 6.85
CA THR A 281 -1.31 18.99 5.50
C THR A 281 -2.31 17.84 5.50
N TYR A 282 -3.44 18.03 4.81
CA TYR A 282 -4.55 17.09 4.86
C TYR A 282 -4.75 16.36 3.51
N PRO A 283 -4.29 15.11 3.37
CA PRO A 283 -4.43 14.37 2.11
C PRO A 283 -5.88 13.98 1.85
N ASN A 284 -6.25 13.77 0.58
CA ASN A 284 -7.62 13.37 0.21
C ASN A 284 -8.07 12.03 0.80
N TYR A 285 -7.11 11.13 1.03
CA TYR A 285 -7.34 9.81 1.60
C TYR A 285 -6.62 9.71 2.94
N HIS A 286 -7.33 9.30 3.99
CA HIS A 286 -6.75 9.25 5.35
C HIS A 286 -6.33 7.85 5.77
N ASP A 287 -6.73 6.80 5.04
CA ASP A 287 -6.28 5.42 5.30
C ASP A 287 -4.89 5.16 4.66
N ILE A 288 -3.98 6.13 4.81
CA ILE A 288 -2.57 6.07 4.38
C ILE A 288 -1.74 5.96 5.65
N SER A 289 -0.78 5.02 5.70
CA SER A 289 0.09 4.89 6.87
C SER A 289 1.17 5.98 6.90
N LEU A 290 1.66 6.31 8.10
CA LEU A 290 2.73 7.30 8.26
C LEU A 290 4.04 6.84 7.59
N GLY A 291 4.35 5.55 7.60
CA GLY A 291 5.47 5.00 6.83
C GLY A 291 5.34 5.21 5.32
N ALA A 292 4.12 5.13 4.77
CA ALA A 292 3.88 5.45 3.37
C ALA A 292 4.07 6.95 3.06
N CYS A 293 3.89 7.83 4.05
CA CYS A 293 4.16 9.26 3.91
C CYS A 293 5.66 9.58 3.89
N VAL A 294 6.53 8.66 4.32
CA VAL A 294 7.99 8.76 4.15
C VAL A 294 8.40 8.28 2.77
N ALA A 295 7.78 7.19 2.29
CA ALA A 295 8.17 6.52 1.05
C ALA A 295 7.55 7.13 -0.23
N GLY A 296 6.43 7.85 -0.13
CA GLY A 296 5.77 8.47 -1.28
C GLY A 296 5.25 9.88 -0.98
N PRO A 297 5.12 10.76 -1.99
CA PRO A 297 4.82 12.18 -1.83
C PRO A 297 3.35 12.43 -1.50
N VAL A 298 2.90 11.95 -0.33
CA VAL A 298 1.55 12.13 0.18
C VAL A 298 1.34 13.61 0.45
N HIS A 299 0.55 14.23 -0.42
CA HIS A 299 0.22 15.65 -0.40
C HIS A 299 -1.29 15.82 -0.31
N GLY A 300 -1.71 17.05 -0.02
CA GLY A 300 -3.08 17.35 0.33
C GLY A 300 -3.39 18.83 0.25
N HIS A 301 -4.33 19.23 1.08
CA HIS A 301 -4.68 20.62 1.29
C HIS A 301 -3.71 21.20 2.33
N SER A 302 -2.88 22.16 1.92
CA SER A 302 -2.05 22.94 2.82
C SER A 302 -1.52 24.20 2.13
N HIS A 303 -1.70 25.35 2.77
CA HIS A 303 -0.99 26.57 2.41
C HIS A 303 0.46 26.58 2.89
N GLN A 304 0.87 25.72 3.82
CA GLN A 304 2.19 25.83 4.45
C GLN A 304 3.18 24.83 3.88
N TYR A 305 2.76 23.60 3.61
CA TYR A 305 3.66 22.51 3.28
C TYR A 305 3.22 21.75 2.04
N ALA A 306 4.17 21.32 1.23
CA ALA A 306 3.90 20.55 0.01
C ALA A 306 3.30 19.17 0.33
N THR A 307 3.89 18.49 1.32
CA THR A 307 3.64 17.08 1.63
C THR A 307 3.52 16.86 3.13
N VAL A 308 2.91 15.74 3.53
CA VAL A 308 2.87 15.29 4.93
C VAL A 308 4.29 15.04 5.47
N ALA A 309 5.24 14.65 4.62
CA ALA A 309 6.64 14.42 5.00
C ALA A 309 7.30 15.68 5.58
N ALA A 310 6.87 16.88 5.16
CA ALA A 310 7.39 18.12 5.71
C ALA A 310 7.10 18.31 7.22
N LEU A 311 6.10 17.59 7.75
CA LEU A 311 5.74 17.63 9.17
C LEU A 311 6.57 16.67 10.02
N ILE A 312 7.28 15.73 9.38
CA ILE A 312 8.06 14.70 10.06
C ILE A 312 9.33 15.34 10.61
N THR A 313 9.56 15.18 11.90
CA THR A 313 10.72 15.71 12.63
C THR A 313 11.81 14.67 12.80
N SER A 314 11.45 13.39 12.91
CA SER A 314 12.42 12.29 12.97
C SER A 314 11.81 10.97 12.48
N ILE A 315 12.68 10.06 12.05
CA ILE A 315 12.29 8.73 11.59
C ILE A 315 13.20 7.70 12.27
N LYS A 316 12.60 6.72 12.92
CA LYS A 316 13.30 5.51 13.36
C LYS A 316 13.17 4.46 12.26
N LEU A 317 14.30 3.97 11.77
CA LEU A 317 14.33 3.02 10.67
C LEU A 317 15.27 1.86 10.97
N PHE A 318 15.03 0.74 10.29
CA PHE A 318 15.94 -0.40 10.23
C PHE A 318 16.69 -0.38 8.91
N ASP A 319 18.01 -0.29 8.96
CA ASP A 319 18.89 -0.43 7.81
C ASP A 319 19.07 -1.92 7.51
N ILE A 320 18.55 -2.39 6.38
CA ILE A 320 18.57 -3.81 6.03
C ILE A 320 20.01 -4.27 5.74
N GLY A 321 20.83 -3.41 5.13
CA GLY A 321 22.22 -3.75 4.79
C GLY A 321 23.10 -3.86 6.04
N GLN A 322 22.94 -2.92 6.98
CA GLN A 322 23.72 -2.89 8.21
C GLN A 322 23.12 -3.70 9.36
N GLN A 323 21.87 -4.17 9.21
CA GLN A 323 21.09 -4.87 10.24
C GLN A 323 21.00 -4.07 11.55
N LYS A 324 20.86 -2.74 11.45
CA LYS A 324 20.86 -1.83 12.60
C LYS A 324 19.66 -0.91 12.58
N ILE A 325 19.14 -0.60 13.77
CA ILE A 325 18.16 0.45 13.96
C ILE A 325 18.90 1.78 14.13
N LYS A 326 18.50 2.79 13.38
CA LYS A 326 18.97 4.17 13.55
C LYS A 326 17.80 5.15 13.56
N THR A 327 18.03 6.30 14.17
CA THR A 327 17.08 7.42 14.15
C THR A 327 17.72 8.57 13.40
N ILE A 328 17.03 9.04 12.37
CA ILE A 328 17.43 10.19 11.57
C ILE A 328 16.56 11.39 11.90
N GLN A 329 17.16 12.57 11.93
CA GLN A 329 16.52 13.82 12.34
C GLN A 329 16.34 14.74 11.14
N LYS A 330 15.22 15.47 11.12
CA LYS A 330 14.98 16.53 10.13
C LYS A 330 16.12 17.56 10.17
N GLY A 331 16.51 18.05 9.00
CA GLY A 331 17.63 18.98 8.84
C GLY A 331 18.97 18.32 8.55
N THR A 332 19.08 16.99 8.71
CA THR A 332 20.25 16.24 8.24
C THR A 332 20.17 15.93 6.74
N LYS A 333 21.33 15.81 6.08
CA LYS A 333 21.40 15.36 4.68
C LYS A 333 20.76 13.98 4.52
N GLU A 334 21.03 13.06 5.45
CA GLU A 334 20.47 11.70 5.43
C GLU A 334 18.94 11.69 5.48
N PHE A 335 18.33 12.55 6.31
CA PHE A 335 16.88 12.68 6.33
C PHE A 335 16.33 13.16 4.99
N ARG A 336 16.93 14.21 4.43
CA ARG A 336 16.51 14.78 3.16
C ARG A 336 16.60 13.77 2.02
N ASP A 337 17.71 13.04 1.95
CA ASP A 337 18.00 12.07 0.88
C ASP A 337 17.20 10.75 1.07
N LEU A 338 16.62 10.52 2.26
CA LEU A 338 15.71 9.38 2.49
C LEU A 338 14.30 9.64 1.96
N ILE A 339 13.74 10.83 2.20
CA ILE A 339 12.33 11.11 1.91
C ILE A 339 12.03 10.86 0.43
N PHE A 340 11.02 10.02 0.17
CA PHE A 340 10.56 9.55 -1.14
C PHE A 340 11.57 8.74 -1.96
N ASN A 341 12.73 8.41 -1.40
CA ASN A 341 13.72 7.58 -2.06
C ASN A 341 13.33 6.10 -1.96
N THR A 342 12.84 5.54 -3.07
CA THR A 342 12.39 4.15 -3.14
C THR A 342 13.52 3.13 -3.35
N TYR A 343 14.75 3.59 -3.61
CA TYR A 343 15.93 2.73 -3.81
C TYR A 343 16.62 2.37 -2.49
N ASN A 344 16.33 3.09 -1.41
CA ASN A 344 16.92 2.82 -0.12
C ASN A 344 16.41 1.49 0.47
N SER A 345 17.36 0.63 0.86
CA SER A 345 17.06 -0.66 1.51
C SER A 345 16.83 -0.46 3.02
N VAL A 346 15.80 0.31 3.37
CA VAL A 346 15.46 0.62 4.75
C VAL A 346 13.98 0.35 5.06
N LEU A 347 13.68 0.07 6.32
CA LEU A 347 12.31 -0.10 6.82
C LEU A 347 11.97 1.01 7.78
N VAL A 348 10.92 1.77 7.49
CA VAL A 348 10.40 2.79 8.41
C VAL A 348 9.67 2.09 9.56
N LEU A 349 10.13 2.28 10.79
CA LEU A 349 9.57 1.64 11.99
C LEU A 349 8.67 2.60 12.77
N GLU A 350 9.14 3.83 12.99
CA GLU A 350 8.47 4.86 13.77
C GLU A 350 8.67 6.22 13.09
N VAL A 351 7.66 7.08 13.20
CA VAL A 351 7.66 8.44 12.67
C VAL A 351 7.30 9.39 13.80
N SER A 352 8.13 10.41 13.98
CA SER A 352 7.81 11.57 14.82
C SER A 352 7.39 12.74 13.93
N LEU A 353 6.31 13.42 14.29
CA LEU A 353 5.81 14.56 13.53
C LEU A 353 5.35 15.70 14.46
N GLN A 354 5.40 16.92 13.93
CA GLN A 354 4.93 18.11 14.61
C GLN A 354 3.43 18.31 14.34
N PRO A 355 2.55 18.22 15.37
CA PRO A 355 1.15 18.58 15.22
C PRO A 355 0.99 20.11 15.20
N CYS A 356 -0.20 20.57 14.84
CA CYS A 356 -0.59 21.98 14.93
C CYS A 356 -1.94 22.12 15.65
N PRO A 357 -2.28 23.32 16.17
CA PRO A 357 -3.61 23.57 16.73
C PRO A 357 -4.72 23.21 15.73
N LEU A 358 -5.83 22.68 16.23
CA LEU A 358 -6.99 22.39 15.41
C LEU A 358 -7.60 23.69 14.85
N GLU A 359 -7.66 23.79 13.54
CA GLU A 359 -8.27 24.92 12.84
C GLU A 359 -9.61 24.52 12.22
N GLU A 360 -10.61 25.41 12.31
CA GLU A 360 -11.89 25.21 11.64
C GLU A 360 -11.82 25.76 10.20
N PHE A 361 -12.07 24.89 9.22
CA PHE A 361 -12.17 25.29 7.82
C PHE A 361 -13.62 25.36 7.36
N VAL A 362 -13.93 26.37 6.55
CA VAL A 362 -15.21 26.50 5.87
C VAL A 362 -15.02 26.15 4.41
N LYS A 363 -15.75 25.13 3.96
CA LYS A 363 -15.83 24.76 2.55
C LYS A 363 -16.68 25.79 1.80
N THR A 364 -16.12 26.42 0.78
CA THR A 364 -16.90 27.21 -0.18
C THR A 364 -16.85 26.55 -1.54
N ARG A 365 -17.95 26.64 -2.30
CA ARG A 365 -18.05 26.08 -3.66
C ARG A 365 -18.45 27.20 -4.60
N LYS A 366 -17.58 27.51 -5.57
CA LYS A 366 -17.87 28.44 -6.65
C LYS A 366 -17.99 27.64 -7.95
N PRO A 367 -19.16 27.64 -8.63
CA PRO A 367 -19.24 27.06 -9.95
C PRO A 367 -18.34 27.89 -10.89
N LEU A 368 -17.58 27.20 -11.73
CA LEU A 368 -16.87 27.82 -12.84
C LEU A 368 -17.39 27.21 -14.15
N ASP A 369 -17.30 27.94 -15.24
CA ASP A 369 -17.64 27.43 -16.57
C ASP A 369 -16.37 26.87 -17.22
N PHE A 370 -16.36 25.56 -17.49
CA PHE A 370 -15.19 24.87 -18.02
C PHE A 370 -14.63 25.47 -19.31
N LEU A 371 -15.52 25.92 -20.21
CA LEU A 371 -15.12 26.37 -21.54
C LEU A 371 -14.57 27.79 -21.52
N THR A 372 -15.01 28.61 -20.57
CA THR A 372 -14.65 30.04 -20.50
C THR A 372 -13.65 30.35 -19.39
N THR A 373 -13.44 29.44 -18.44
CA THR A 373 -12.45 29.64 -17.37
C THR A 373 -11.05 29.53 -17.94
N SER A 374 -10.30 30.63 -17.86
CA SER A 374 -8.91 30.67 -18.26
C SER A 374 -8.02 29.84 -17.31
N PRO A 375 -6.90 29.27 -17.80
CA PRO A 375 -5.93 28.59 -16.94
C PRO A 375 -5.47 29.46 -15.75
N GLU A 376 -5.29 30.76 -15.97
CA GLU A 376 -4.83 31.72 -14.96
C GLU A 376 -5.85 31.88 -13.83
N THR A 377 -7.15 31.83 -14.17
CA THR A 377 -8.24 31.83 -13.18
C THR A 377 -8.20 30.57 -12.31
N LEU A 378 -7.91 29.41 -12.91
CA LEU A 378 -7.77 28.15 -12.18
C LEU A 378 -6.53 28.14 -11.28
N ILE A 379 -5.40 28.60 -11.80
CA ILE A 379 -4.17 28.78 -11.04
C ILE A 379 -4.42 29.70 -9.83
N LYS A 380 -5.09 30.84 -10.05
CA LYS A 380 -5.48 31.76 -8.98
C LYS A 380 -6.31 31.02 -7.92
N HIS A 381 -7.36 30.31 -8.32
CA HIS A 381 -8.18 29.55 -7.39
C HIS A 381 -7.40 28.46 -6.64
N ALA A 382 -6.49 27.74 -7.30
CA ALA A 382 -5.66 26.73 -6.68
C ALA A 382 -4.64 27.33 -5.69
N LYS A 383 -4.05 28.50 -5.99
CA LYS A 383 -3.15 29.23 -5.09
C LYS A 383 -3.88 29.72 -3.81
N PHE A 384 -5.09 30.26 -3.96
CA PHE A 384 -5.83 30.90 -2.86
C PHE A 384 -6.66 29.95 -1.97
N GLY A 385 -7.05 28.77 -2.47
CA GLY A 385 -8.14 27.99 -1.87
C GLY A 385 -7.78 26.71 -1.12
N ASP A 386 -6.50 26.46 -0.80
CA ASP A 386 -5.91 25.17 -0.41
C ASP A 386 -6.06 24.05 -1.49
N SER A 387 -7.07 24.11 -2.37
CA SER A 387 -7.28 23.23 -3.53
C SER A 387 -8.27 23.81 -4.54
N CYS A 388 -8.30 23.29 -5.77
CA CYS A 388 -9.39 23.48 -6.72
C CYS A 388 -9.83 22.11 -7.30
N GLU A 389 -11.02 21.63 -6.96
CA GLU A 389 -11.53 20.35 -7.48
C GLU A 389 -12.37 20.53 -8.75
N ILE A 390 -12.03 19.82 -9.84
CA ILE A 390 -12.76 19.86 -11.09
C ILE A 390 -13.47 18.51 -11.32
N ARG A 391 -14.77 18.45 -11.08
CA ARG A 391 -15.55 17.24 -11.36
C ARG A 391 -16.24 17.38 -12.71
N MET A 392 -15.92 16.48 -13.62
CA MET A 392 -16.78 16.28 -14.79
C MET A 392 -17.90 15.37 -14.35
N TYR A 393 -19.13 15.89 -14.34
CA TYR A 393 -20.30 15.07 -14.09
C TYR A 393 -20.51 14.17 -15.31
N VAL A 394 -20.19 12.88 -15.18
CA VAL A 394 -20.61 11.84 -16.13
C VAL A 394 -21.74 11.06 -15.45
N PRO A 395 -23.02 11.36 -15.76
CA PRO A 395 -24.16 10.85 -15.03
C PRO A 395 -24.15 9.32 -14.88
N MET A 396 -23.74 8.58 -15.92
CA MET A 396 -23.76 7.12 -15.92
C MET A 396 -22.80 6.50 -14.88
N LEU A 397 -21.63 7.12 -14.65
CA LEU A 397 -20.64 6.60 -13.70
C LEU A 397 -20.96 7.02 -12.26
N ASP A 398 -21.57 8.19 -12.03
CA ASP A 398 -22.01 8.62 -10.70
C ASP A 398 -23.11 7.72 -10.11
N ALA A 399 -23.97 7.15 -10.96
CA ALA A 399 -24.89 6.07 -10.57
C ALA A 399 -24.12 4.82 -10.14
N PHE A 400 -23.11 4.43 -10.92
CA PHE A 400 -22.33 3.21 -10.70
C PHE A 400 -21.44 3.31 -9.44
N LEU A 401 -20.91 4.49 -9.14
CA LEU A 401 -20.07 4.75 -7.95
C LEU A 401 -20.90 5.05 -6.68
N GLY A 402 -22.22 4.86 -6.73
CA GLY A 402 -23.07 4.80 -5.55
C GLY A 402 -23.44 6.15 -4.93
N GLN A 403 -23.18 7.29 -5.57
CA GLN A 403 -23.65 8.62 -5.10
C GLN A 403 -25.15 8.81 -5.39
N TYR A 404 -25.97 7.84 -4.97
CA TYR A 404 -27.42 7.81 -5.14
C TYR A 404 -28.11 8.73 -4.13
N ARG A 405 -28.16 10.03 -4.42
CA ARG A 405 -29.25 10.93 -3.98
C ARG A 405 -29.65 12.00 -5.01
N GLY A 406 -28.95 12.14 -6.14
CA GLY A 406 -29.22 13.19 -7.13
C GLY A 406 -29.84 12.73 -8.46
N TYR A 407 -29.95 11.42 -8.69
CA TYR A 407 -30.10 10.87 -10.05
C TYR A 407 -31.34 11.35 -10.82
N LEU A 408 -32.45 11.61 -10.12
CA LEU A 408 -33.68 12.10 -10.75
C LEU A 408 -33.73 13.62 -10.96
N ARG A 409 -32.75 14.40 -10.47
CA ARG A 409 -32.69 15.86 -10.68
C ARG A 409 -31.71 16.30 -11.78
N CYS A 410 -30.90 15.40 -12.32
CA CYS A 410 -29.83 15.73 -13.26
C CYS A 410 -30.08 15.31 -14.71
N LEU A 411 -31.23 14.71 -15.04
CA LEU A 411 -31.60 14.38 -16.42
C LEU A 411 -31.66 15.60 -17.37
N PRO A 412 -31.94 16.85 -16.93
CA PRO A 412 -31.79 18.02 -17.79
C PRO A 412 -30.35 18.57 -17.91
N MET A 413 -29.39 18.06 -17.13
CA MET A 413 -28.01 18.57 -17.04
C MET A 413 -27.04 17.93 -18.06
N ILE A 414 -27.52 17.60 -19.26
CA ILE A 414 -26.66 17.23 -20.39
C ILE A 414 -25.98 18.49 -21.00
N LYS A 415 -26.34 19.71 -20.56
CA LYS A 415 -25.94 20.98 -21.17
C LYS A 415 -24.68 21.67 -20.61
N GLY A 416 -23.88 21.06 -19.74
CA GLY A 416 -22.63 21.72 -19.34
C GLY A 416 -21.73 20.95 -18.38
N LEU A 417 -20.44 20.97 -18.69
CA LEU A 417 -19.35 20.63 -17.77
C LEU A 417 -19.33 21.63 -16.62
N MET A 418 -19.69 21.19 -15.41
CA MET A 418 -19.70 22.05 -14.24
C MET A 418 -18.36 21.95 -13.50
N LEU A 419 -17.51 22.96 -13.62
CA LEU A 419 -16.36 23.09 -12.73
C LEU A 419 -16.83 23.56 -11.36
N THR A 420 -16.23 23.07 -10.27
CA THR A 420 -16.55 23.55 -8.93
C THR A 420 -15.27 23.87 -8.16
N ALA A 421 -14.81 25.11 -8.23
CA ALA A 421 -13.73 25.55 -7.35
C ALA A 421 -14.18 25.40 -5.89
N THR A 422 -13.56 24.44 -5.20
CA THR A 422 -13.82 24.13 -3.81
C THR A 422 -12.67 24.66 -3.01
N THR A 423 -12.90 25.74 -2.26
CA THR A 423 -11.86 26.30 -1.40
C THR A 423 -12.17 26.02 0.07
N TRP A 424 -11.11 25.78 0.83
CA TRP A 424 -11.18 25.69 2.28
C TRP A 424 -10.56 26.97 2.84
N VAL A 425 -11.34 27.71 3.63
CA VAL A 425 -10.86 28.97 4.23
C VAL A 425 -10.95 28.83 5.74
N LYS A 426 -9.89 29.22 6.45
CA LYS A 426 -9.92 29.26 7.91
C LYS A 426 -11.07 30.16 8.37
N LYS A 427 -11.83 29.70 9.35
CA LYS A 427 -12.98 30.44 9.86
C LYS A 427 -12.57 31.79 10.48
N SER A 428 -11.36 31.87 11.04
CA SER A 428 -10.74 33.12 11.52
C SER A 428 -10.61 34.16 10.41
N ASP A 429 -10.13 33.76 9.25
CA ASP A 429 -9.76 34.65 8.13
C ASP A 429 -11.01 35.16 7.41
N LYS A 430 -12.13 34.43 7.55
CA LYS A 430 -13.43 34.86 7.02
C LYS A 430 -13.96 36.13 7.70
N ARG A 431 -13.53 36.43 8.94
CA ARG A 431 -13.96 37.64 9.65
C ARG A 431 -13.17 38.89 9.24
N SER A 432 -11.95 38.74 8.73
CA SER A 432 -11.12 39.86 8.28
C SER A 432 -11.33 40.22 6.81
N ASN A 433 -11.70 39.26 5.95
CA ASN A 433 -11.90 39.47 4.51
C ASN A 433 -13.31 39.97 4.13
N GLY A 434 -13.93 40.84 4.95
CA GLY A 434 -15.29 41.36 4.77
C GLY A 434 -15.59 42.10 3.45
N ASN A 435 -14.63 42.22 2.52
CA ASN A 435 -14.74 42.99 1.28
C ASN A 435 -14.58 42.15 -0.03
N LEU A 436 -14.45 40.83 0.04
CA LEU A 436 -14.38 39.98 -1.18
C LEU A 436 -15.76 39.69 -1.82
N GLU A 437 -16.84 40.34 -1.36
CA GLU A 437 -18.21 40.12 -1.86
C GLU A 437 -18.74 41.12 -2.91
N ASP A 438 -17.99 42.17 -3.28
CA ASP A 438 -18.50 43.26 -4.13
C ASP A 438 -17.82 43.44 -5.52
N GLU A 439 -17.58 42.34 -6.25
CA GLU A 439 -17.54 42.43 -7.72
C GLU A 439 -18.93 42.13 -8.29
N LYS A 440 -19.80 43.15 -8.25
CA LYS A 440 -21.11 43.15 -8.91
C LYS A 440 -20.94 43.47 -10.40
N GLY A 441 -20.80 42.43 -11.21
CA GLY A 441 -20.94 42.50 -12.66
C GLY A 441 -21.58 41.22 -13.19
N ALA A 442 -22.78 41.37 -13.75
CA ALA A 442 -23.67 40.34 -14.33
C ALA A 442 -24.52 39.50 -13.35
N SER A 443 -25.84 39.54 -13.60
CA SER A 443 -26.90 38.85 -12.88
C SER A 443 -26.77 37.33 -13.00
N MET A 444 -26.29 36.67 -11.94
CA MET A 444 -26.40 35.22 -11.78
C MET A 444 -27.69 34.83 -11.01
N PRO A 445 -28.29 33.65 -11.30
CA PRO A 445 -29.45 33.14 -10.58
C PRO A 445 -29.16 32.94 -9.08
N PRO A 446 -30.20 32.87 -8.22
CA PRO A 446 -30.06 32.92 -6.76
C PRO A 446 -29.07 31.88 -6.22
N ARG A 447 -28.10 32.36 -5.44
CA ARG A 447 -27.08 31.52 -4.78
C ARG A 447 -27.76 30.42 -3.93
N PRO A 448 -27.39 29.14 -4.09
CA PRO A 448 -27.80 28.13 -3.12
C PRO A 448 -27.17 28.47 -1.77
N LYS A 449 -27.99 28.60 -0.72
CA LYS A 449 -27.52 28.82 0.67
C LYS A 449 -26.49 27.75 1.01
N GLY A 450 -25.21 28.13 1.05
CA GLY A 450 -24.11 27.22 1.38
C GLY A 450 -24.30 26.66 2.77
N LYS A 451 -24.53 25.36 2.89
CA LYS A 451 -24.50 24.68 4.19
C LYS A 451 -23.08 24.71 4.72
N VAL A 452 -22.89 25.26 5.92
CA VAL A 452 -21.68 25.04 6.71
C VAL A 452 -21.68 23.56 7.11
N GLU A 453 -21.00 22.71 6.35
CA GLU A 453 -20.66 21.37 6.82
C GLU A 453 -19.60 21.54 7.92
N LYS A 454 -20.03 21.50 9.19
CA LYS A 454 -19.10 21.14 10.26
C LYS A 454 -18.57 19.76 9.86
N ILE A 455 -17.27 19.63 9.64
CA ILE A 455 -16.61 18.33 9.57
C ILE A 455 -16.70 17.73 10.99
N LYS A 456 -17.88 17.25 11.39
CA LYS A 456 -17.96 16.25 12.45
C LYS A 456 -17.28 15.03 11.85
N GLY A 457 -16.16 14.59 12.45
CA GLY A 457 -15.27 13.52 11.99
C GLY A 457 -15.90 12.12 11.85
N ASP A 458 -17.21 12.05 11.63
CA ASP A 458 -18.03 10.85 11.48
C ASP A 458 -18.50 10.66 10.03
N ILE A 459 -17.71 11.08 9.04
CA ILE A 459 -17.88 10.49 7.71
C ILE A 459 -17.43 9.04 7.84
N ASN A 460 -18.40 8.15 8.06
CA ASN A 460 -18.22 6.72 8.20
C ASN A 460 -17.89 6.11 6.82
N TRP A 461 -16.77 6.55 6.25
CA TRP A 461 -16.17 6.08 4.99
C TRP A 461 -16.01 4.56 4.99
N LYS A 462 -15.70 4.02 6.16
CA LYS A 462 -15.61 2.58 6.41
C LYS A 462 -16.92 1.87 6.12
N ARG A 463 -18.08 2.38 6.60
CA ARG A 463 -19.41 1.82 6.27
C ARG A 463 -19.75 1.92 4.77
N TYR A 464 -19.31 2.97 4.08
CA TYR A 464 -19.63 3.20 2.67
C TYR A 464 -18.84 2.29 1.72
N VAL A 465 -17.60 1.95 2.10
CA VAL A 465 -16.71 1.05 1.33
C VAL A 465 -16.92 -0.43 1.72
N GLU A 466 -17.29 -0.75 2.96
CA GLU A 466 -17.28 -2.13 3.44
C GLU A 466 -18.52 -2.98 3.10
N ARG A 467 -19.72 -2.40 2.88
CA ARG A 467 -20.96 -3.20 2.85
C ARG A 467 -21.65 -3.41 1.50
N SER A 468 -21.41 -2.59 0.48
CA SER A 468 -22.12 -2.73 -0.82
C SER A 468 -21.25 -2.46 -2.06
N THR A 469 -20.01 -1.99 -1.89
CA THR A 469 -19.17 -1.53 -2.99
C THR A 469 -17.97 -2.41 -3.28
N LYS A 470 -17.42 -3.24 -2.37
CA LYS A 470 -16.19 -4.00 -2.69
C LYS A 470 -16.23 -4.80 -4.01
N PHE A 471 -17.36 -5.45 -4.35
CA PHE A 471 -17.49 -6.19 -5.60
C PHE A 471 -17.64 -5.26 -6.82
N LEU A 472 -18.63 -4.35 -6.83
CA LEU A 472 -18.83 -3.37 -7.91
C LEU A 472 -17.63 -2.44 -8.08
N TRP A 473 -16.97 -2.08 -6.98
CA TRP A 473 -15.72 -1.33 -6.92
C TRP A 473 -14.55 -2.16 -7.43
N SER A 474 -14.48 -3.47 -7.15
CA SER A 474 -13.45 -4.33 -7.75
C SER A 474 -13.62 -4.56 -9.25
N LEU A 475 -14.86 -4.42 -9.76
CA LEU A 475 -15.15 -4.37 -11.20
C LEU A 475 -14.83 -2.99 -11.76
N GLY A 476 -15.28 -1.93 -11.10
CA GLY A 476 -15.04 -0.53 -11.47
C GLY A 476 -13.56 -0.18 -11.49
N SER A 477 -12.78 -0.61 -10.49
CA SER A 477 -11.32 -0.40 -10.41
C SER A 477 -10.53 -1.16 -11.49
N LYS A 478 -11.16 -2.12 -12.18
CA LYS A 478 -10.59 -2.68 -13.42
C LYS A 478 -10.86 -1.80 -14.64
N ALA A 479 -11.93 -1.01 -14.62
CA ALA A 479 -12.31 -0.12 -15.72
C ALA A 479 -11.73 1.30 -15.60
N ILE A 480 -11.47 1.79 -14.39
CA ILE A 480 -10.88 3.10 -14.14
C ILE A 480 -9.42 2.99 -13.70
N MET A 481 -8.65 4.04 -13.95
CA MET A 481 -7.32 4.25 -13.40
C MET A 481 -7.20 5.66 -12.83
N ASN A 482 -6.37 5.83 -11.81
CA ASN A 482 -6.01 7.14 -11.25
C ASN A 482 -4.51 7.38 -11.47
N THR A 483 -4.19 8.44 -12.20
CA THR A 483 -2.83 8.95 -12.42
C THR A 483 -2.73 10.37 -11.89
N GLU A 484 -1.52 10.80 -11.50
CA GLU A 484 -1.30 12.17 -11.04
C GLU A 484 0.04 12.68 -11.49
N TRP A 485 0.03 13.91 -11.99
CA TRP A 485 1.16 14.58 -12.63
C TRP A 485 1.35 15.96 -12.01
N PHE A 486 2.58 16.43 -11.97
CA PHE A 486 2.96 17.68 -11.33
C PHE A 486 3.48 18.66 -12.38
N PHE A 487 2.82 19.81 -12.47
CA PHE A 487 3.07 20.80 -13.52
C PHE A 487 3.64 22.05 -12.88
N THR A 488 4.65 22.65 -13.50
CA THR A 488 4.93 24.08 -13.32
C THR A 488 3.72 24.91 -13.79
N GLU A 489 3.72 26.20 -13.49
CA GLU A 489 2.65 27.10 -13.91
C GLU A 489 2.50 27.13 -15.44
N GLU A 490 3.60 27.20 -16.18
CA GLU A 490 3.63 27.22 -17.65
C GLU A 490 3.14 25.89 -18.26
N GLU A 491 3.61 24.76 -17.71
CA GLU A 491 3.17 23.43 -18.11
C GLU A 491 1.67 23.24 -17.86
N MET A 492 1.15 23.74 -16.73
CA MET A 492 -0.28 23.70 -16.40
C MET A 492 -1.11 24.49 -17.40
N ILE A 493 -0.68 25.71 -17.75
CA ILE A 493 -1.37 26.56 -18.73
C ILE A 493 -1.44 25.85 -20.09
N THR A 494 -0.32 25.26 -20.51
CA THR A 494 -0.21 24.53 -21.78
C THR A 494 -1.10 23.29 -21.79
N PHE A 495 -1.02 22.47 -20.74
CA PHE A 495 -1.87 21.30 -20.56
C PHE A 495 -3.36 21.67 -20.54
N TRP A 496 -3.74 22.73 -19.82
CA TRP A 496 -5.14 23.11 -19.69
C TRP A 496 -5.74 23.58 -21.01
N LYS A 497 -5.01 24.38 -21.79
CA LYS A 497 -5.43 24.80 -23.14
C LYS A 497 -5.61 23.59 -24.07
N PHE A 498 -4.67 22.65 -24.03
CA PHE A 498 -4.80 21.40 -24.77
C PHE A 498 -6.01 20.59 -24.31
N TYR A 499 -6.21 20.48 -22.99
CA TYR A 499 -7.32 19.76 -22.39
C TYR A 499 -8.66 20.35 -22.82
N GLN A 500 -8.85 21.68 -22.73
CA GLN A 500 -10.07 22.37 -23.16
C GLN A 500 -10.39 22.13 -24.64
N LYS A 501 -9.38 22.05 -25.51
CA LYS A 501 -9.57 21.78 -26.94
C LYS A 501 -9.94 20.31 -27.21
N ASN A 502 -9.48 19.38 -26.38
CA ASN A 502 -9.53 17.94 -26.66
C ASN A 502 -10.35 17.11 -25.65
N TRP A 503 -11.01 17.74 -24.67
CA TRP A 503 -11.56 17.04 -23.49
C TRP A 503 -12.47 15.85 -23.82
N MET A 504 -13.26 15.93 -24.90
CA MET A 504 -14.13 14.83 -25.34
C MET A 504 -13.34 13.59 -25.76
N ASN A 505 -12.19 13.78 -26.40
CA ASN A 505 -11.32 12.69 -26.86
C ASN A 505 -10.48 12.11 -25.72
N LEU A 506 -10.22 12.92 -24.69
CA LEU A 506 -9.39 12.54 -23.54
C LEU A 506 -10.13 11.63 -22.56
N GLY A 507 -11.47 11.65 -22.52
CA GLY A 507 -12.29 10.73 -21.72
C GLY A 507 -11.98 10.74 -20.21
N PHE A 508 -11.47 11.86 -19.69
CA PHE A 508 -11.23 12.02 -18.27
C PHE A 508 -12.58 12.10 -17.55
N TYR A 509 -12.68 11.41 -16.42
CA TYR A 509 -13.86 11.40 -15.57
C TYR A 509 -13.76 12.42 -14.44
N LYS A 510 -12.55 12.62 -13.90
CA LYS A 510 -12.30 13.57 -12.81
C LYS A 510 -10.92 14.19 -12.98
N ILE A 511 -10.82 15.49 -12.70
CA ILE A 511 -9.54 16.21 -12.58
C ILE A 511 -9.52 16.94 -11.24
N LEU A 512 -8.53 16.71 -10.39
CA LEU A 512 -8.36 17.49 -9.18
C LEU A 512 -7.04 18.24 -9.24
N ILE A 513 -7.10 19.57 -9.19
CA ILE A 513 -5.93 20.46 -9.28
C ILE A 513 -5.60 20.95 -7.87
N ARG A 514 -4.37 20.73 -7.44
CA ARG A 514 -3.87 21.17 -6.14
C ARG A 514 -2.58 21.94 -6.33
N HIS A 515 -2.49 23.11 -5.73
CA HIS A 515 -1.22 23.83 -5.67
C HIS A 515 -0.39 23.22 -4.53
N CYS A 516 0.82 22.79 -4.85
CA CYS A 516 1.80 22.28 -3.90
C CYS A 516 2.98 23.25 -3.87
N LYS A 517 3.34 23.70 -2.66
CA LYS A 517 4.51 24.55 -2.48
C LYS A 517 5.80 23.80 -2.79
N ALA A 518 6.87 24.54 -3.06
CA ALA A 518 8.22 23.99 -3.08
C ALA A 518 8.56 23.31 -1.75
N ASP A 519 9.32 22.22 -1.82
CA ASP A 519 10.00 21.61 -0.68
C ASP A 519 11.48 21.34 -0.98
N ASP A 520 12.22 20.87 0.01
CA ASP A 520 13.66 20.62 -0.10
C ASP A 520 14.00 19.13 -0.24
N PHE A 521 13.04 18.26 -0.59
CA PHE A 521 13.28 16.82 -0.72
C PHE A 521 13.63 16.47 -2.18
N PRO A 522 14.86 15.99 -2.48
CA PRO A 522 15.31 15.75 -3.86
C PRO A 522 14.42 14.82 -4.68
N HIS A 523 13.77 13.85 -4.02
CA HIS A 523 12.86 12.89 -4.65
C HIS A 523 11.39 13.34 -4.60
N SER A 524 11.12 14.58 -4.18
CA SER A 524 9.78 15.15 -4.21
C SER A 524 9.47 15.70 -5.59
N PRO A 525 8.23 15.51 -6.07
CA PRO A 525 7.78 16.20 -7.27
C PRO A 525 7.74 17.73 -7.11
N CYS A 526 7.83 18.22 -5.86
CA CYS A 526 7.82 19.64 -5.49
C CYS A 526 9.23 20.18 -5.19
N TYR A 527 10.31 19.44 -5.49
CA TYR A 527 11.66 19.84 -5.14
C TYR A 527 12.04 21.21 -5.72
N GLN A 528 12.29 22.18 -4.84
CA GLN A 528 12.72 23.55 -5.14
C GLN A 528 11.79 24.35 -6.08
N ARG A 529 10.54 23.92 -6.29
CA ARG A 529 9.59 24.62 -7.16
C ARG A 529 8.15 24.42 -6.71
N ASN A 530 7.34 25.48 -6.85
CA ASN A 530 5.89 25.35 -6.70
C ASN A 530 5.32 24.62 -7.92
N VAL A 531 4.37 23.71 -7.69
CA VAL A 531 3.77 22.90 -8.74
C VAL A 531 2.26 22.78 -8.57
N TYR A 532 1.60 22.35 -9.62
CA TYR A 532 0.19 21.98 -9.66
C TYR A 532 0.10 20.47 -9.81
N ALA A 533 -0.32 19.79 -8.75
CA ALA A 533 -0.65 18.37 -8.80
C ALA A 533 -2.03 18.21 -9.46
N ILE A 534 -2.09 17.48 -10.56
CA ILE A 534 -3.31 17.20 -11.32
C ILE A 534 -3.61 15.70 -11.22
N ASP A 535 -4.58 15.36 -10.37
CA ASP A 535 -5.11 13.99 -10.16
C ASP A 535 -6.20 13.71 -11.21
N ILE A 536 -5.93 12.77 -12.10
CA ILE A 536 -6.79 12.40 -13.22
C ILE A 536 -7.33 10.99 -13.01
N ILE A 537 -8.66 10.88 -12.95
CA ILE A 537 -9.34 9.58 -13.07
C ILE A 537 -9.79 9.42 -14.51
N ALA A 538 -9.29 8.38 -15.18
CA ALA A 538 -9.58 8.08 -16.58
C ALA A 538 -9.99 6.62 -16.77
N LEU A 539 -10.50 6.30 -17.95
CA LEU A 539 -10.84 4.92 -18.31
C LEU A 539 -9.55 4.15 -18.69
N ARG A 540 -9.45 2.90 -18.24
CA ARG A 540 -8.22 2.10 -18.33
C ARG A 540 -7.81 1.77 -19.77
N TYR A 541 -8.75 1.74 -20.72
CA TYR A 541 -8.40 1.56 -22.14
C TYR A 541 -7.57 2.73 -22.70
N GLN A 542 -7.64 3.91 -22.07
CA GLN A 542 -6.85 5.08 -22.43
C GLN A 542 -5.46 5.07 -21.80
N ARG A 543 -5.09 4.01 -21.07
CA ARG A 543 -3.80 3.93 -20.37
C ARG A 543 -2.62 4.21 -21.28
N LYS A 544 -2.55 3.55 -22.44
CA LYS A 544 -1.45 3.72 -23.38
C LYS A 544 -1.41 5.15 -23.91
N TYR A 545 -2.55 5.64 -24.39
CA TYR A 545 -2.66 7.01 -24.89
C TYR A 545 -2.21 8.05 -23.85
N LEU A 546 -2.61 7.91 -22.59
CA LEU A 546 -2.17 8.82 -21.52
C LEU A 546 -0.70 8.66 -21.15
N ALA A 547 -0.15 7.44 -21.23
CA ALA A 547 1.27 7.19 -21.05
C ALA A 547 2.11 7.93 -22.08
N ASP A 548 1.63 7.98 -23.33
CA ASP A 548 2.32 8.62 -24.44
C ASP A 548 2.12 10.15 -24.42
N LEU A 549 0.93 10.60 -24.01
CA LEU A 549 0.54 12.02 -24.01
C LEU A 549 1.12 12.81 -22.84
N MET A 550 1.00 12.32 -21.61
CA MET A 550 1.30 13.13 -20.43
C MET A 550 2.77 13.62 -20.34
N PRO A 551 3.78 12.83 -20.75
CA PRO A 551 5.17 13.29 -20.80
C PRO A 551 5.41 14.52 -21.68
N SER A 552 4.53 14.81 -22.65
CA SER A 552 4.66 16.03 -23.47
C SER A 552 4.30 17.31 -22.71
N PHE A 553 3.69 17.20 -21.53
CA PHE A 553 3.29 18.34 -20.70
C PHE A 553 3.99 18.40 -19.35
N SER A 554 4.31 17.26 -18.75
CA SER A 554 5.00 17.21 -17.46
C SER A 554 5.93 16.01 -17.42
N LYS A 555 7.14 16.24 -16.91
CA LYS A 555 8.13 15.18 -16.67
C LYS A 555 7.95 14.48 -15.32
N THR A 556 7.06 14.99 -14.47
CA THR A 556 7.01 14.60 -13.06
C THR A 556 5.67 13.96 -12.72
N MET A 557 5.72 12.69 -12.33
CA MET A 557 4.54 11.90 -11.99
C MET A 557 4.57 11.48 -10.52
N HIS A 558 3.40 11.28 -9.93
CA HIS A 558 3.27 10.79 -8.57
C HIS A 558 3.65 9.30 -8.44
N ALA A 559 4.76 8.99 -7.77
CA ALA A 559 5.25 7.62 -7.58
C ALA A 559 4.24 6.66 -6.91
N GLY A 560 3.34 7.18 -6.06
CA GLY A 560 2.28 6.39 -5.41
C GLY A 560 1.02 6.13 -6.24
N LYS A 561 0.97 6.55 -7.51
CA LYS A 561 -0.17 6.35 -8.41
C LYS A 561 0.22 5.52 -9.64
N PHE A 562 -0.76 5.20 -10.49
CA PHE A 562 -0.49 4.37 -11.67
C PHE A 562 0.57 5.02 -12.55
N LEU A 563 1.69 4.32 -12.72
CA LEU A 563 2.69 4.60 -13.74
C LEU A 563 2.05 4.24 -15.10
N CYS A 564 1.67 5.26 -15.86
CA CYS A 564 1.11 5.06 -17.19
C CYS A 564 2.16 4.49 -18.14
N THR A 565 3.43 4.82 -17.90
CA THR A 565 4.59 4.42 -18.68
C THR A 565 4.90 2.93 -18.57
N ASP A 566 5.37 2.37 -19.68
CA ASP A 566 6.15 1.14 -19.69
C ASP A 566 7.24 1.27 -18.61
N PRO A 567 7.44 0.30 -17.70
CA PRO A 567 8.55 0.33 -16.75
C PRO A 567 9.91 0.61 -17.42
N ASP A 568 10.05 0.28 -18.71
CA ASP A 568 11.25 0.53 -19.50
C ASP A 568 11.31 1.95 -20.12
N ALA A 569 10.21 2.70 -20.13
CA ALA A 569 10.11 4.05 -20.71
C ALA A 569 10.25 5.19 -19.69
N VAL A 570 10.22 4.91 -18.38
CA VAL A 570 10.66 5.88 -17.38
C VAL A 570 12.15 5.68 -17.23
N ASP A 571 12.92 6.66 -17.69
CA ASP A 571 14.37 6.62 -17.53
C ASP A 571 14.67 6.42 -16.03
N LYS A 572 15.51 5.43 -15.71
CA LYS A 572 15.79 5.03 -14.31
C LYS A 572 16.39 6.18 -13.49
N GLN A 573 16.84 7.25 -14.15
CA GLN A 573 17.39 8.45 -13.53
C GLN A 573 16.34 9.47 -13.05
N ASP A 574 15.09 9.41 -13.52
CA ASP A 574 14.08 10.47 -13.31
C ASP A 574 12.96 10.12 -12.30
N VAL A 575 13.11 9.03 -11.51
CA VAL A 575 12.18 8.65 -10.40
C VAL A 575 12.81 8.84 -9.03
#